data_AF-A0A3M0XI26-F1
#
_entry.id   AF-A0A3M0XI26-F1
#
_cell.length_a   1.000
_cell.length_b   1.000
_cell.length_c   1.000
_cell.angle_alpha   90.00
_cell.angle_beta   90.00
_cell.angle_gamma   90.00
#
_symmetry.space_group_name_H-M   'P 1'
#
loop_
_entity.id
_entity.type
_entity.pdbx_description
1 polymer ?
#
loop_
_entity_poly.entity_id
_entity_poly.type
_entity_poly.pdbx_seq_one_letter_code
_entity_poly.pdbx_strand_id
1 'polypeptide(L)'
;MAKRKKQKRASGRAKSTGRRKHIHTPTHLGEAKRKLAAHEEFEIMKLVLDKFLWLGTVLLGVGLYFSITSDAQTGMWYILSGALVMIVFAWFIVKEFERIR
;
A
#
# COMPACT_ATOMS: atom_id res chain seq x y z
N MET A 1 -21.73 25.12 -82.47
CA MET A 1 -22.30 23.76 -82.35
C MET A 1 -21.34 22.92 -81.48
N ALA A 2 -21.42 22.95 -80.14
CA ALA A 2 -22.27 22.16 -79.24
C ALA A 2 -22.13 20.62 -79.36
N LYS A 3 -21.45 19.99 -78.37
CA LYS A 3 -21.77 18.70 -77.68
C LYS A 3 -20.54 18.21 -76.87
N ARG A 4 -20.49 18.39 -75.54
CA ARG A 4 -20.95 17.48 -74.47
C ARG A 4 -20.46 16.02 -74.62
N LYS A 5 -19.58 15.54 -73.72
CA LYS A 5 -19.91 14.63 -72.59
C LYS A 5 -18.67 14.08 -71.89
N LYS A 6 -18.61 14.33 -70.58
CA LYS A 6 -17.93 13.53 -69.55
C LYS A 6 -18.29 12.04 -69.69
N GLN A 7 -17.40 11.19 -69.16
CA GLN A 7 -17.68 9.94 -68.42
C GLN A 7 -16.99 8.71 -69.02
N LYS A 8 -15.90 8.26 -68.38
CA LYS A 8 -15.80 6.92 -67.79
C LYS A 8 -14.50 6.80 -66.97
N ARG A 9 -14.69 6.84 -65.66
CA ARG A 9 -13.77 6.31 -64.63
C ARG A 9 -13.95 4.78 -64.58
N ALA A 10 -12.99 4.13 -63.91
CA ALA A 10 -12.86 2.69 -63.60
C ALA A 10 -12.07 1.91 -64.66
N SER A 11 -11.17 0.98 -64.35
CA SER A 11 -10.61 0.49 -63.07
C SER A 11 -9.63 -0.63 -63.42
N GLY A 12 -8.59 -0.81 -62.61
CA GLY A 12 -7.74 -2.01 -62.59
C GLY A 12 -6.26 -1.63 -62.66
N ARG A 13 -5.34 -2.22 -61.89
CA ARG A 13 -5.39 -3.37 -60.99
C ARG A 13 -4.08 -3.32 -60.19
N ALA A 14 -4.20 -3.70 -58.92
CA ALA A 14 -3.19 -3.94 -57.89
C ALA A 14 -1.75 -4.26 -58.34
N LYS A 15 -0.76 -3.85 -57.54
CA LYS A 15 0.30 -4.75 -57.04
C LYS A 15 1.09 -4.21 -55.84
N SER A 16 1.24 -5.12 -54.87
CA SER A 16 2.24 -5.25 -53.80
C SER A 16 2.42 -4.07 -52.84
N THR A 17 1.86 -4.11 -51.63
CA THR A 17 2.19 -5.06 -50.53
C THR A 17 3.69 -5.06 -50.25
N GLY A 18 4.10 -4.27 -49.27
CA GLY A 18 5.50 -4.28 -48.85
C GLY A 18 5.92 -3.07 -48.04
N ARG A 19 5.18 -2.68 -47.00
CA ARG A 19 5.79 -1.86 -45.95
C ARG A 19 5.35 -2.36 -44.59
N ARG A 20 6.21 -3.22 -44.04
CA ARG A 20 6.23 -3.70 -42.66
C ARG A 20 5.76 -2.60 -41.73
N LYS A 21 4.63 -2.83 -41.06
CA LYS A 21 4.35 -2.16 -39.79
C LYS A 21 5.36 -2.70 -38.79
N HIS A 22 6.41 -1.94 -38.51
CA HIS A 22 7.21 -2.15 -37.32
C HIS A 22 6.34 -1.77 -36.13
N ILE A 23 5.61 -2.76 -35.61
CA ILE A 23 4.97 -2.68 -34.30
C ILE A 23 6.12 -2.78 -33.30
N HIS A 24 6.61 -1.64 -32.84
CA HIS A 24 7.37 -1.60 -31.60
C HIS A 24 6.37 -1.79 -30.46
N THR A 25 6.18 -3.03 -30.05
CA THR A 25 5.70 -3.33 -28.71
C THR A 25 6.95 -3.25 -27.82
N PRO A 26 7.16 -2.20 -27.02
CA PRO A 26 8.12 -2.30 -25.95
C PRO A 26 7.54 -3.30 -24.95
N THR A 27 8.02 -4.54 -25.03
CA THR A 27 8.00 -5.49 -23.93
C THR A 27 8.75 -4.86 -22.76
N HIS A 28 8.04 -4.12 -21.90
CA HIS A 28 8.49 -3.85 -20.54
C HIS A 28 8.32 -5.15 -19.73
N LEU A 29 9.25 -6.07 -19.98
CA LEU A 29 9.51 -7.22 -19.14
C LEU A 29 9.97 -6.70 -17.76
N GLY A 30 9.12 -6.91 -16.76
CA GLY A 30 9.54 -7.62 -15.55
C GLY A 30 10.42 -6.92 -14.51
N GLU A 31 10.69 -5.62 -14.56
CA GLU A 31 11.62 -4.98 -13.59
C GLU A 31 10.97 -3.96 -12.64
N ALA A 32 9.71 -4.19 -12.24
CA ALA A 32 9.02 -3.35 -11.24
C ALA A 32 8.49 -4.13 -10.03
N LYS A 33 8.95 -5.37 -9.81
CA LYS A 33 8.38 -6.25 -8.77
C LYS A 33 9.06 -6.17 -7.40
N ARG A 34 10.14 -5.40 -7.24
CA ARG A 34 10.98 -5.47 -6.03
C ARG A 34 10.96 -4.22 -5.13
N LYS A 35 10.30 -3.13 -5.55
CA LYS A 35 10.17 -1.90 -4.76
C LYS A 35 8.77 -1.65 -4.15
N LEU A 36 7.77 -2.48 -4.47
CA LEU A 36 6.44 -2.36 -3.84
C LEU A 36 6.38 -3.00 -2.45
N ALA A 37 7.18 -4.04 -2.15
CA ALA A 37 7.08 -4.80 -0.89
C ALA A 37 7.41 -3.97 0.36
N ALA A 38 8.41 -3.08 0.30
CA ALA A 38 8.80 -2.23 1.43
C ALA A 38 7.68 -1.26 1.87
N HIS A 39 6.80 -0.86 0.95
CA HIS A 39 5.67 0.02 1.27
C HIS A 39 4.55 -0.75 1.99
N GLU A 40 4.29 -2.00 1.60
CA GLU A 40 3.29 -2.86 2.25
C GLU A 40 3.75 -3.26 3.66
N GLU A 41 5.03 -3.59 3.83
CA GLU A 41 5.64 -3.89 5.14
C GLU A 41 5.50 -2.71 6.12
N PHE A 42 5.67 -1.48 5.63
CA PHE A 42 5.49 -0.27 6.42
C PHE A 42 4.02 -0.01 6.81
N GLU A 43 3.07 -0.34 5.95
CA GLU A 43 1.64 -0.26 6.28
C GLU A 43 1.24 -1.30 7.33
N ILE A 44 1.71 -2.54 7.20
CA ILE A 44 1.47 -3.59 8.18
C ILE A 44 2.01 -3.18 9.55
N MET A 45 3.22 -2.63 9.62
CA MET A 45 3.81 -2.15 10.87
C MET A 45 2.99 -1.03 11.53
N LYS A 46 2.40 -0.11 10.74
CA LYS A 46 1.48 0.92 11.25
C LYS A 46 0.18 0.32 11.78
N LEU A 47 -0.38 -0.67 11.09
CA LEU A 47 -1.58 -1.38 11.56
C LEU A 47 -1.30 -2.12 12.86
N VAL A 48 -0.12 -2.72 12.98
CA VAL A 48 0.33 -3.41 14.19
C VAL A 48 0.50 -2.43 15.36
N LEU A 49 1.08 -1.24 15.13
CA LEU A 49 1.16 -0.18 16.13
C LEU A 49 -0.23 0.25 16.63
N ASP A 50 -1.20 0.40 15.74
CA ASP A 50 -2.59 0.73 16.08
C ASP A 50 -3.25 -0.35 16.98
N LYS A 51 -3.05 -1.64 16.65
CA LYS A 51 -3.58 -2.74 17.48
C LYS A 51 -2.95 -2.78 18.88
N PHE A 52 -1.64 -2.54 18.98
CA PHE A 52 -0.97 -2.51 20.29
C PHE A 52 -1.36 -1.29 21.11
N LEU A 53 -1.55 -0.13 20.48
CA LEU A 53 -2.05 1.05 21.17
C LEU A 53 -3.44 0.80 21.78
N TRP A 54 -4.30 0.10 21.06
CA TRP A 54 -5.62 -0.28 21.55
C TRP A 54 -5.53 -1.22 22.76
N LEU A 55 -4.61 -2.19 22.74
CA LEU A 55 -4.35 -3.09 23.87
C LEU A 55 -3.90 -2.31 25.12
N GLY A 56 -2.95 -1.39 24.97
CA GLY A 56 -2.48 -0.53 26.07
C GLY A 56 -3.59 0.36 26.62
N THR A 57 -4.42 0.91 25.73
CA THR A 57 -5.55 1.77 26.11
C THR A 57 -6.59 0.99 26.92
N VAL A 58 -6.94 -0.22 26.49
CA VAL A 58 -7.84 -1.10 27.25
C VAL A 58 -7.25 -1.43 28.62
N LEU A 59 -5.97 -1.78 28.68
CA LEU A 59 -5.33 -2.18 29.92
C LEU A 59 -5.18 -1.02 30.91
N LEU A 60 -4.88 0.19 30.43
CA LEU A 60 -4.92 1.43 31.22
C LEU A 60 -6.34 1.75 31.69
N GLY A 61 -7.35 1.59 30.83
CA GLY A 61 -8.75 1.79 31.18
C GLY A 61 -9.22 0.84 32.29
N VAL A 62 -8.80 -0.44 32.22
CA VAL A 62 -9.06 -1.42 33.28
C VAL A 62 -8.33 -1.04 34.57
N GLY A 63 -7.05 -0.65 34.50
CA GLY A 63 -6.31 -0.20 35.68
C GLY A 63 -6.96 1.02 36.36
N LEU A 64 -7.46 1.96 35.56
CA LEU A 64 -8.21 3.11 36.06
C LEU A 64 -9.55 2.70 36.69
N TYR A 65 -10.26 1.75 36.07
CA TYR A 65 -11.51 1.23 36.63
C TYR A 65 -11.31 0.57 38.01
N PHE A 66 -10.26 -0.23 38.18
CA PHE A 66 -9.91 -0.82 39.48
C PHE A 66 -9.48 0.24 40.50
N SER A 67 -8.80 1.30 40.05
CA SER A 67 -8.43 2.42 40.91
C SER A 67 -9.62 3.16 41.50
N ILE A 68 -10.76 3.20 40.79
CA ILE A 68 -11.98 3.90 41.23
C ILE A 68 -12.87 3.00 42.08
N THR A 69 -12.96 1.71 41.75
CA THR A 69 -13.95 0.79 42.35
C THR A 69 -13.46 0.00 43.54
N SER A 70 -12.17 -0.35 43.58
CA SER A 70 -11.62 -1.27 44.57
C SER A 70 -10.69 -0.55 45.53
N ASP A 71 -9.54 -0.13 45.01
CA ASP A 71 -8.50 0.48 45.82
C ASP A 71 -7.48 1.19 44.91
N ALA A 72 -7.05 2.38 45.33
CA ALA A 72 -6.14 3.22 44.56
C ALA A 72 -4.74 2.60 44.45
N GLN A 73 -4.27 1.91 45.50
CA GLN A 73 -2.97 1.24 45.47
C GLN A 73 -2.98 0.08 44.49
N THR A 74 -4.05 -0.73 44.50
CA THR A 74 -4.24 -1.82 43.53
C THR A 74 -4.31 -1.30 42.09
N GLY A 75 -5.11 -0.25 41.84
CA GLY A 75 -5.19 0.38 40.52
C GLY A 75 -3.86 0.95 40.02
N MET A 76 -3.04 1.50 40.92
CA MET A 76 -1.72 2.03 40.58
C MET A 76 -0.78 0.95 40.05
N TRP A 77 -0.79 -0.28 40.61
CA TRP A 77 0.00 -1.41 40.09
C TRP A 77 -0.46 -1.84 38.68
N TYR A 78 -1.76 -1.80 38.39
CA TYR A 78 -2.28 -2.10 37.06
C TYR A 78 -1.91 -1.03 36.03
N ILE A 79 -1.95 0.25 36.42
CA ILE A 79 -1.49 1.35 35.56
C ILE A 79 0.02 1.26 35.30
N LEU A 80 0.81 0.97 36.34
CA LEU A 80 2.26 0.84 36.22
C LEU A 80 2.66 -0.32 35.32
N SER A 81 2.01 -1.48 35.48
CA SER A 81 2.24 -2.64 34.62
C SER A 81 1.81 -2.37 33.17
N GLY A 82 0.72 -1.63 32.96
CA GLY A 82 0.33 -1.22 31.61
C GLY A 82 1.28 -0.25 30.94
N ALA A 83 1.77 0.74 31.69
CA ALA A 83 2.82 1.63 31.21
C ALA A 83 4.10 0.86 30.86
N LEU A 84 4.49 -0.11 31.70
CA LEU A 84 5.66 -0.96 31.45
C LEU A 84 5.51 -1.77 30.16
N VAL A 85 4.35 -2.41 29.94
CA VAL A 85 4.07 -3.17 28.71
C VAL A 85 4.13 -2.26 27.48
N MET A 86 3.59 -1.04 27.55
CA MET A 86 3.67 -0.05 26.47
C MET A 86 5.11 0.36 26.15
N ILE A 87 5.94 0.54 27.17
CA ILE A 87 7.36 0.88 26.98
C ILE A 87 8.11 -0.27 26.30
N VAL A 88 7.89 -1.51 26.73
CA VAL A 88 8.52 -2.70 26.13
C VAL A 88 8.09 -2.86 24.67
N PHE A 89 6.80 -2.70 24.38
CA PHE A 89 6.29 -2.76 23.01
C PHE A 89 6.85 -1.65 22.12
N ALA A 90 6.86 -0.41 22.61
CA ALA A 90 7.44 0.71 21.89
C ALA A 90 8.93 0.46 21.57
N TRP A 91 9.68 -0.10 22.52
CA TRP A 91 11.08 -0.46 22.29
C TRP A 91 11.24 -1.53 21.21
N PHE A 92 10.39 -2.57 21.22
CA PHE A 92 10.40 -3.61 20.20
C PHE A 92 10.12 -3.04 18.81
N ILE A 93 9.13 -2.14 18.71
CA ILE A 93 8.75 -1.47 17.47
C ILE A 93 9.92 -0.61 16.96
N VAL A 94 10.49 0.28 17.78
CA VAL A 94 11.61 1.15 17.37
C VAL A 94 12.78 0.34 16.86
N LYS A 95 13.12 -0.76 17.56
CA LYS A 95 14.21 -1.64 17.17
C LYS A 95 13.97 -2.31 15.81
N GLU A 96 12.73 -2.66 15.49
CA GLU A 96 12.41 -3.25 14.19
C GLU A 96 12.36 -2.19 13.08
N PHE A 97 11.88 -0.98 13.37
CA PHE A 97 11.95 0.16 12.45
C PHE A 97 13.40 0.50 12.08
N GLU A 98 14.33 0.47 13.05
CA GLU A 98 15.76 0.69 12.81
C GLU A 98 16.38 -0.41 11.95
N ARG A 99 15.87 -1.64 12.02
CA ARG A 99 16.38 -2.76 11.20
C ARG A 99 15.92 -2.67 9.74
N ILE A 100 14.76 -2.05 9.47
CA ILE A 100 14.19 -1.92 8.12
C ILE A 100 14.79 -0.72 7.36
N ARG A 101 15.31 0.29 8.07
CA ARG A 101 15.92 1.49 7.48
C ARG A 101 17.40 1.30 7.14
#